data_AF-A0A928VP86-F1
#
_entry.id   AF-A0A928VP86-F1
#
_cell.length_a   1.000
_cell.length_b   1.000
_cell.length_c   1.000
_cell.angle_alpha   90.00
_cell.angle_beta   90.00
_cell.angle_gamma   90.00
#
_symmetry.space_group_name_H-M   'P 1'
#
loop_
_entity.id
_entity.type
_entity.pdbx_description
1 polymer ?
#
loop_
_entity_poly.entity_id
_entity_poly.type
_entity_poly.pdbx_seq_one_letter_code
_entity_poly.pdbx_strand_id
1 'polypeptide(L)'
;MRFQRLTITAIIVSCAIITIAPQAQAKMPANYVGGTAAGAFSGMTKTFEVKPDALRFKETDDVEFQSSIDARYRLPVLPISARTSIYLNNLSVQATGTYDLSIIPNVGAYIGGGVHIDEKTTPVVQVGAEAKFGKTVIYGGFDYLTELETGVAKAGFGYSF
;
A
#
# COMPACT_ATOMS: atom_id res chain seq x y z
N MET A 1 22.74 8.43 6.60
CA MET A 1 22.91 7.03 7.09
C MET A 1 21.61 6.32 7.51
N ARG A 2 20.46 6.98 7.69
CA ARG A 2 19.19 6.30 8.08
C ARG A 2 18.44 5.64 6.91
N PHE A 3 18.53 6.19 5.70
CA PHE A 3 17.87 5.64 4.49
C PHE A 3 18.37 4.23 4.11
N GLN A 4 19.68 3.95 4.21
CA GLN A 4 20.22 2.62 3.89
C GLN A 4 19.68 1.50 4.80
N ARG A 5 19.32 1.78 6.06
CA ARG A 5 18.84 0.76 6.99
C ARG A 5 17.42 0.30 6.63
N LEU A 6 16.55 1.21 6.19
CA LEU A 6 15.16 0.90 5.84
C LEU A 6 15.08 0.07 4.55
N THR A 7 15.90 0.40 3.55
CA THR A 7 16.00 -0.37 2.30
C THR A 7 16.53 -1.78 2.55
N ILE A 8 17.54 -1.93 3.41
CA ILE A 8 18.11 -3.24 3.76
C ILE A 8 17.11 -4.09 4.53
N THR A 9 16.33 -3.53 5.47
CA THR A 9 15.29 -4.29 6.17
C THR A 9 14.16 -4.72 5.23
N ALA A 10 13.74 -3.87 4.29
CA ALA A 10 12.75 -4.25 3.28
C ALA A 10 13.26 -5.37 2.35
N ILE A 11 14.53 -5.35 1.97
CA ILE A 11 15.17 -6.40 1.16
C ILE A 11 15.29 -7.71 1.98
N ILE A 12 15.67 -7.66 3.25
CA ILE A 12 15.78 -8.86 4.11
C ILE A 12 14.42 -9.49 4.36
N VAL A 13 13.36 -8.70 4.58
CA VAL A 13 11.99 -9.20 4.69
C VAL A 13 11.54 -9.80 3.35
N SER A 14 11.87 -9.17 2.23
CA SER A 14 11.57 -9.70 0.89
C SER A 14 12.28 -11.04 0.62
N CYS A 15 13.55 -11.19 1.02
CA CYS A 15 14.31 -12.43 0.86
C CYS A 15 13.83 -13.56 1.79
N ALA A 16 13.45 -13.25 3.04
CA ALA A 16 12.91 -14.25 3.98
C ALA A 16 11.52 -14.77 3.55
N ILE A 17 10.79 -13.97 2.78
CA ILE A 17 9.48 -14.35 2.24
C ILE A 17 9.62 -15.29 1.03
N ILE A 18 10.63 -15.10 0.18
CA ILE A 18 10.85 -15.91 -1.04
C ILE A 18 11.16 -17.38 -0.71
N THR A 19 11.76 -17.67 0.44
CA THR A 19 12.17 -19.04 0.82
C THR A 19 11.05 -19.91 1.42
N ILE A 20 9.90 -19.33 1.80
CA ILE A 20 8.79 -20.07 2.45
C ILE A 20 7.60 -20.29 1.47
N ALA A 21 7.63 -19.67 0.28
CA ALA A 21 6.43 -19.37 -0.51
C ALA A 21 5.82 -20.43 -1.48
N PRO A 22 6.38 -21.62 -1.79
CA PRO A 22 5.73 -22.47 -2.80
C PRO A 22 4.32 -22.95 -2.42
N GLN A 23 4.06 -23.18 -1.13
CA GLN A 23 2.76 -23.70 -0.65
C GLN A 23 1.74 -22.60 -0.28
N ALA A 24 2.21 -21.37 -0.05
CA ALA A 24 1.36 -20.21 0.23
C ALA A 24 0.77 -19.59 -1.05
N GLN A 25 1.39 -19.74 -2.21
CA GLN A 25 0.98 -19.03 -3.43
C GLN A 25 -0.43 -19.39 -3.96
N ALA A 26 -0.97 -20.56 -3.64
CA ALA A 26 -2.17 -21.09 -4.32
C ALA A 26 -3.52 -20.50 -3.86
N LYS A 27 -3.58 -19.62 -2.85
CA LYS A 27 -4.88 -19.24 -2.22
C LYS A 27 -5.15 -17.76 -2.05
N MET A 28 -4.35 -16.89 -2.66
CA MET A 28 -4.64 -15.46 -2.62
C MET A 28 -5.91 -15.08 -3.40
N PRO A 29 -6.61 -14.01 -2.95
CA PRO A 29 -7.84 -13.54 -3.56
C PRO A 29 -7.73 -13.36 -5.08
N ALA A 30 -8.88 -13.54 -5.74
CA ALA A 30 -9.03 -13.42 -7.18
C ALA A 30 -9.03 -11.95 -7.64
N ASN A 31 -9.09 -11.74 -8.95
CA ASN A 31 -9.24 -10.42 -9.55
C ASN A 31 -10.44 -9.68 -8.94
N TYR A 32 -10.32 -8.36 -8.78
CA TYR A 32 -11.39 -7.55 -8.24
C TYR A 32 -11.36 -6.11 -8.76
N VAL A 33 -12.53 -5.46 -8.68
CA VAL A 33 -12.70 -4.01 -8.79
C VAL A 33 -13.48 -3.53 -7.58
N GLY A 34 -13.11 -2.38 -7.02
CA GLY A 34 -13.70 -1.88 -5.78
C GLY A 34 -13.53 -0.38 -5.59
N GLY A 35 -14.08 0.10 -4.48
CA GLY A 35 -13.90 1.46 -4.00
C GLY A 35 -13.11 1.49 -2.70
N THR A 36 -12.36 2.56 -2.50
CA THR A 36 -11.54 2.79 -1.30
C THR A 36 -11.76 4.18 -0.76
N ALA A 37 -11.71 4.29 0.56
CA ALA A 37 -11.43 5.54 1.25
C ALA A 37 -9.97 5.52 1.71
N ALA A 38 -9.23 6.55 1.35
CA ALA A 38 -7.83 6.75 1.65
C ALA A 38 -7.66 8.01 2.50
N GLY A 39 -6.92 7.93 3.59
CA GLY A 39 -6.47 9.10 4.36
C GLY A 39 -5.01 9.37 4.05
N ALA A 40 -4.68 10.54 3.52
CA ALA A 40 -3.31 10.99 3.36
C ALA A 40 -2.78 11.61 4.66
N PHE A 41 -1.55 11.27 5.03
CA PHE A 41 -0.82 11.82 6.17
C PHE A 41 0.57 12.22 5.69
N SER A 42 0.84 13.52 5.64
CA SER A 42 2.18 14.04 5.31
C SER A 42 2.99 14.26 6.58
N GLY A 43 4.23 13.78 6.61
CA GLY A 43 5.19 14.21 7.64
C GLY A 43 5.05 13.56 9.02
N MET A 44 4.87 12.23 9.12
CA MET A 44 5.13 11.50 10.38
C MET A 44 6.64 11.43 10.74
N THR A 45 7.36 12.53 10.56
CA THR A 45 8.62 12.73 11.27
C THR A 45 8.27 13.57 12.50
N LYS A 46 7.97 12.93 13.63
CA LYS A 46 8.06 13.61 14.93
C LYS A 46 9.53 13.93 15.16
N THR A 47 10.00 15.05 14.62
CA THR A 47 11.31 15.60 14.98
C THR A 47 11.18 16.14 16.39
N PHE A 48 11.78 15.45 17.36
CA PHE A 48 11.88 15.93 18.74
C PHE A 48 12.75 17.17 18.74
N GLU A 49 12.15 18.36 18.79
CA GLU A 49 12.90 19.56 19.15
C GLU A 49 12.96 19.61 20.69
N VAL A 50 14.03 19.04 21.25
CA VAL A 50 14.31 19.19 22.68
C VAL A 50 14.85 20.60 22.89
N LYS A 51 13.96 21.53 23.26
CA LYS A 51 14.36 22.80 23.88
C LYS A 51 14.37 22.62 25.40
N PRO A 52 15.26 23.30 26.14
CA PRO A 52 15.40 23.10 27.59
C PRO A 52 14.11 23.39 28.38
N ASP A 53 13.16 24.14 27.80
CA ASP A 53 12.08 24.76 28.58
C ASP A 53 10.64 24.35 28.18
N ALA A 54 10.44 23.54 27.13
CA ALA A 54 9.12 22.96 26.81
C ALA A 54 9.17 21.89 25.71
N LEU A 55 8.46 20.77 25.93
CA LEU A 55 8.02 19.86 24.85
C LEU A 55 6.83 20.51 24.14
N ARG A 56 7.01 20.96 22.89
CA ARG A 56 5.89 21.39 22.05
C ARG A 56 5.64 20.36 20.95
N PHE A 57 4.41 19.88 20.88
CA PHE A 57 3.92 19.08 19.76
C PHE A 57 3.63 20.04 18.61
N LYS A 58 4.23 19.81 17.44
CA LYS A 58 3.73 20.39 16.20
C LYS A 58 2.69 19.42 15.67
N GLU A 59 1.43 19.77 15.92
CA GLU A 59 0.27 19.07 15.39
C GLU A 59 0.16 19.42 13.90
N THR A 60 0.15 18.41 13.04
CA THR A 60 -0.09 18.58 11.61
C THR A 60 -1.48 18.00 11.36
N ASP A 61 -2.50 18.84 11.55
CA ASP A 61 -3.92 18.48 11.46
C ASP A 61 -4.47 18.76 10.06
N ASP A 62 -4.11 17.94 9.08
CA ASP A 62 -4.88 17.86 7.84
C ASP A 62 -4.85 16.42 7.34
N VAL A 63 -5.80 15.61 7.81
CA VAL A 63 -6.09 14.30 7.23
C VAL A 63 -7.01 14.54 6.04
N GLU A 64 -6.43 14.59 4.84
CA GLU A 64 -7.23 14.68 3.62
C GLU A 64 -7.76 13.30 3.26
N PHE A 65 -9.08 13.16 3.26
CA PHE A 65 -9.76 11.94 2.81
C PHE A 65 -9.95 11.99 1.29
N GLN A 66 -9.42 10.98 0.61
CA GLN A 66 -9.57 10.76 -0.82
C GLN A 66 -10.35 9.48 -1.07
N SER A 67 -11.30 9.51 -1.99
CA SER A 67 -11.93 8.30 -2.52
C SER A 67 -11.24 7.84 -3.80
N SER A 68 -11.06 6.52 -3.96
CA SER A 68 -10.53 5.94 -5.20
C SER A 68 -11.36 4.76 -5.70
N ILE A 69 -11.26 4.51 -7.01
CA ILE A 69 -11.67 3.26 -7.64
C ILE A 69 -10.41 2.42 -7.82
N ASP A 70 -10.39 1.23 -7.23
CA ASP A 70 -9.24 0.34 -7.27
C ASP A 70 -9.55 -0.90 -8.09
N ALA A 71 -8.57 -1.38 -8.84
CA ALA A 71 -8.63 -2.65 -9.53
C ALA A 71 -7.36 -3.46 -9.29
N ARG A 72 -7.53 -4.77 -9.22
CA ARG A 72 -6.43 -5.73 -9.14
C ARG A 72 -6.61 -6.81 -10.19
N TYR A 73 -5.52 -7.05 -10.92
CA TYR A 73 -5.39 -8.16 -11.83
C TYR A 73 -4.20 -9.04 -11.43
N ARG A 74 -4.49 -10.27 -11.01
CA ARG A 74 -3.50 -11.28 -10.67
C ARG A 74 -3.01 -11.97 -11.95
N LEU A 75 -1.69 -12.03 -12.13
CA LEU A 75 -1.10 -12.76 -13.23
C LEU A 75 -1.26 -14.27 -13.00
N PRO A 76 -1.77 -15.05 -13.96
CA PRO A 76 -2.09 -16.47 -13.73
C PRO A 76 -0.90 -17.35 -13.34
N VAL A 77 0.30 -17.00 -13.83
CA VAL A 77 1.51 -17.84 -13.71
C VAL A 77 2.46 -17.32 -12.64
N LEU A 78 2.34 -16.05 -12.25
CA LEU A 78 3.27 -15.39 -11.36
C LEU A 78 2.58 -15.00 -10.05
N PRO A 79 3.30 -15.01 -8.92
CA PRO A 79 2.80 -14.49 -7.64
C PRO A 79 2.79 -12.95 -7.62
N ILE A 80 2.34 -12.35 -8.72
CA ILE A 80 2.39 -10.91 -8.95
C ILE A 80 1.00 -10.46 -9.40
N SER A 81 0.57 -9.32 -8.87
CA SER A 81 -0.61 -8.60 -9.32
C SER A 81 -0.24 -7.24 -9.87
N ALA A 82 -0.94 -6.83 -10.92
CA ALA A 82 -1.05 -5.42 -11.29
C ALA A 82 -2.20 -4.81 -10.48
N ARG A 83 -1.94 -3.68 -9.83
CA ARG A 83 -2.95 -2.90 -9.11
C ARG A 83 -2.99 -1.49 -9.67
N THR A 84 -4.18 -0.93 -9.72
CA THR A 84 -4.40 0.45 -10.12
C THR A 84 -5.41 1.11 -9.19
N SER A 85 -5.21 2.39 -8.90
CA SER A 85 -6.12 3.23 -8.13
C SER A 85 -6.35 4.53 -8.91
N ILE A 86 -7.60 4.89 -9.17
CA ILE A 86 -7.99 6.18 -9.74
C ILE A 86 -8.59 7.00 -8.61
N TYR A 87 -7.95 8.11 -8.26
CA TYR A 87 -8.38 9.01 -7.20
C TYR A 87 -9.33 10.07 -7.76
N LEU A 88 -10.50 10.22 -7.14
CA LEU A 88 -11.59 11.01 -7.72
C LEU A 88 -11.49 12.51 -7.41
N ASN A 89 -10.87 12.89 -6.30
CA ASN A 89 -10.86 14.28 -5.83
C ASN A 89 -9.87 15.16 -6.61
N ASN A 90 -8.72 14.59 -6.98
CA ASN A 90 -7.61 15.28 -7.66
C ASN A 90 -7.34 14.71 -9.07
N LEU A 91 -8.17 13.77 -9.54
CA LEU A 91 -8.01 13.06 -10.82
C LEU A 91 -6.58 12.54 -11.03
N SER A 92 -6.04 11.84 -10.05
CA SER A 92 -4.73 11.20 -10.16
C SER A 92 -4.85 9.68 -10.28
N VAL A 93 -3.78 9.05 -10.77
CA VAL A 93 -3.73 7.61 -11.01
C VAL A 93 -2.51 7.02 -10.34
N GLN A 94 -2.68 5.90 -9.65
CA GLN A 94 -1.56 5.09 -9.16
C GLN A 94 -1.59 3.73 -9.86
N ALA A 95 -0.43 3.26 -10.31
CA ALA A 95 -0.25 1.94 -10.88
C ALA A 95 0.93 1.24 -10.19
N THR A 96 0.70 0.04 -9.65
CA THR A 96 1.70 -0.74 -8.91
C THR A 96 1.74 -2.18 -9.38
N GLY A 97 2.93 -2.79 -9.29
CA GLY A 97 3.11 -4.23 -9.36
C GLY A 97 3.38 -4.75 -7.94
N THR A 98 2.56 -5.70 -7.46
CA THR A 98 2.70 -6.25 -6.11
C THR A 98 3.02 -7.72 -6.13
N TYR A 99 3.98 -8.13 -5.31
CA TYR A 99 4.15 -9.52 -4.93
C TYR A 99 3.06 -9.90 -3.91
N ASP A 100 2.46 -11.06 -4.16
CA ASP A 100 1.26 -11.52 -3.52
C ASP A 100 1.60 -12.71 -2.58
N LEU A 101 1.28 -12.55 -1.30
CA LEU A 101 1.49 -13.51 -0.22
C LEU A 101 0.18 -14.05 0.36
N SER A 102 -0.12 -15.34 0.22
CA SER A 102 -1.26 -15.91 0.98
C SER A 102 -0.82 -16.23 2.40
N ILE A 103 -1.66 -15.86 3.36
CA ILE A 103 -1.44 -16.19 4.77
C ILE A 103 -2.24 -17.46 5.10
N ILE A 104 -3.53 -17.43 4.78
CA ILE A 104 -4.48 -18.54 4.91
C ILE A 104 -5.43 -18.50 3.71
N PRO A 105 -6.30 -19.51 3.50
CA PRO A 105 -7.28 -19.46 2.40
C PRO A 105 -8.09 -18.16 2.42
N ASN A 106 -8.21 -17.50 1.26
CA ASN A 106 -8.94 -16.24 1.07
C ASN A 106 -8.36 -15.02 1.80
N VAL A 107 -7.22 -15.13 2.48
CA VAL A 107 -6.56 -13.99 3.14
C VAL A 107 -5.12 -13.90 2.66
N GLY A 108 -4.73 -12.71 2.23
CA GLY A 108 -3.38 -12.46 1.75
C GLY A 108 -2.86 -11.08 2.12
N ALA A 109 -1.55 -10.95 2.02
CA ALA A 109 -0.83 -9.69 2.08
C ALA A 109 -0.18 -9.42 0.72
N TYR A 110 0.18 -8.16 0.49
CA TYR A 110 0.88 -7.77 -0.71
C TYR A 110 1.92 -6.70 -0.38
N ILE A 111 3.00 -6.70 -1.15
CA ILE A 111 4.04 -5.68 -1.12
C ILE A 111 4.49 -5.41 -2.54
N GLY A 112 4.71 -4.15 -2.89
CA GLY A 112 5.09 -3.79 -4.24
C GLY A 112 5.55 -2.37 -4.38
N GLY A 113 5.79 -2.01 -5.63
CA GLY A 113 6.18 -0.67 -6.02
C GLY A 113 5.53 -0.28 -7.34
N GLY A 114 5.57 1.01 -7.62
CA GLY A 114 5.01 1.58 -8.82
C GLY A 114 5.11 3.09 -8.83
N VAL A 115 4.13 3.74 -9.44
CA VAL A 115 4.10 5.18 -9.61
C VAL A 115 2.72 5.75 -9.30
N HIS A 116 2.71 6.95 -8.74
CA HIS A 116 1.57 7.86 -8.69
C HIS A 116 1.77 8.93 -9.77
N ILE A 117 0.71 9.26 -10.50
CA ILE A 117 0.70 10.19 -11.62
C ILE A 117 -0.39 11.22 -11.35
N ASP A 118 0.03 12.45 -11.09
CA ASP A 118 -0.80 13.66 -11.01
C ASP A 118 -0.20 14.75 -11.92
N GLU A 119 0.10 15.94 -11.40
CA GLU A 119 0.93 16.94 -12.07
C GLU A 119 2.37 16.43 -12.31
N LYS A 120 2.85 15.51 -11.46
CA LYS A 120 4.15 14.86 -11.56
C LYS A 120 4.01 13.35 -11.40
N THR A 121 5.06 12.63 -11.79
CA THR A 121 5.16 11.19 -11.55
C THR A 121 6.03 10.93 -10.34
N THR A 122 5.46 10.40 -9.27
CA THR A 122 6.16 10.10 -8.02
C THR A 122 6.24 8.59 -7.78
N PRO A 123 7.41 8.02 -7.46
CA PRO A 123 7.50 6.62 -7.10
C PRO A 123 6.71 6.29 -5.83
N VAL A 124 6.08 5.12 -5.82
CA VAL A 124 5.29 4.61 -4.70
C VAL A 124 5.81 3.25 -4.26
N VAL A 125 5.89 3.06 -2.94
CA VAL A 125 5.97 1.73 -2.32
C VAL A 125 4.63 1.44 -1.66
N GLN A 126 4.07 0.26 -1.92
CA GLN A 126 2.77 -0.14 -1.43
C GLN A 126 2.87 -1.43 -0.62
N VAL A 127 2.17 -1.47 0.52
CA VAL A 127 1.97 -2.67 1.34
C VAL A 127 0.52 -2.77 1.75
N GLY A 128 0.00 -3.97 1.94
CA GLY A 128 -1.35 -4.13 2.47
C GLY A 128 -1.77 -5.58 2.65
N ALA A 129 -3.03 -5.73 3.00
CA ALA A 129 -3.68 -7.01 3.22
C ALA A 129 -5.11 -6.99 2.71
N GLU A 130 -5.63 -8.17 2.40
CA GLU A 130 -6.93 -8.38 1.78
C GLU A 130 -7.53 -9.71 2.21
N ALA A 131 -8.86 -9.73 2.31
CA ALA A 131 -9.65 -10.90 2.66
C ALA A 131 -10.85 -11.03 1.71
N LYS A 132 -11.12 -12.24 1.21
CA LYS A 132 -12.26 -12.54 0.32
C LYS A 132 -13.34 -13.32 1.06
N PHE A 133 -14.58 -12.82 0.98
CA PHE A 133 -15.78 -13.43 1.52
C PHE A 133 -16.81 -13.61 0.39
N GLY A 134 -16.90 -14.82 -0.17
CA GLY A 134 -17.73 -15.07 -1.35
C GLY A 134 -17.23 -14.27 -2.55
N LYS A 135 -18.04 -13.34 -3.07
CA LYS A 135 -17.65 -12.41 -4.14
C LYS A 135 -17.15 -11.06 -3.62
N THR A 136 -17.18 -10.82 -2.31
CA THR A 136 -16.72 -9.57 -1.73
C THR A 136 -15.24 -9.68 -1.34
N VAL A 137 -14.46 -8.64 -1.60
CA VAL A 137 -13.08 -8.48 -1.12
C VAL A 137 -13.06 -7.27 -0.21
N ILE A 138 -12.46 -7.40 0.97
CA ILE A 138 -12.14 -6.28 1.86
C ILE A 138 -10.62 -6.15 1.85
N TYR A 139 -10.11 -4.94 1.72
CA TYR A 139 -8.67 -4.70 1.67
C TYR A 139 -8.31 -3.42 2.38
N GLY A 140 -7.07 -3.37 2.86
CA GLY A 140 -6.50 -2.20 3.47
C GLY A 140 -4.99 -2.19 3.29
N GLY A 141 -4.40 -1.02 3.30
CA GLY A 141 -2.98 -0.89 3.00
C GLY A 141 -2.42 0.48 3.32
N PHE A 142 -1.14 0.62 3.02
CA PHE A 142 -0.38 1.83 3.17
C PHE A 142 0.48 2.03 1.94
N ASP A 143 0.38 3.22 1.35
CA ASP A 143 1.24 3.65 0.27
C ASP A 143 2.18 4.74 0.76
N TYR A 144 3.45 4.64 0.40
CA TYR A 144 4.44 5.65 0.68
C TYR A 144 4.91 6.29 -0.63
N LEU A 145 4.60 7.58 -0.79
CA LEU A 145 5.03 8.38 -1.92
C LEU A 145 6.42 8.94 -1.60
N THR A 146 7.45 8.41 -2.25
CA THR A 146 8.84 8.59 -1.78
C THR A 146 9.35 10.02 -1.92
N GLU A 147 8.95 10.74 -2.96
CA GLU A 147 9.39 12.13 -3.17
C GLU A 147 8.62 13.13 -2.32
N LEU A 148 7.39 12.80 -1.93
CA LEU A 148 6.52 13.66 -1.13
C LEU A 148 6.63 13.36 0.37
N GLU A 149 7.44 12.37 0.77
CA GLU A 149 7.53 11.84 2.14
C GLU A 149 6.14 11.65 2.80
N THR A 150 5.17 11.23 1.99
CA THR A 150 3.75 11.19 2.36
C THR A 150 3.28 9.76 2.43
N GLY A 151 2.62 9.42 3.53
CA GLY A 151 1.99 8.14 3.76
C GLY A 151 0.49 8.21 3.52
N VAL A 152 -0.08 7.24 2.82
CA VAL A 152 -1.52 7.17 2.56
C VAL A 152 -2.04 5.85 3.09
N ALA A 153 -2.86 5.89 4.14
CA ALA A 153 -3.54 4.71 4.64
C ALA A 153 -4.85 4.51 3.86
N LYS A 154 -5.13 3.28 3.46
CA LYS A 154 -6.27 2.91 2.61
C LYS A 154 -7.10 1.83 3.28
N ALA A 155 -8.42 1.93 3.15
CA ALA A 155 -9.35 0.85 3.44
C ALA A 155 -10.49 0.86 2.41
N GLY A 156 -10.79 -0.32 1.87
CA GLY A 156 -11.73 -0.46 0.76
C GLY A 156 -12.41 -1.81 0.71
N PHE A 157 -13.39 -1.88 -0.19
CA PHE A 157 -14.12 -3.09 -0.52
C PHE A 157 -14.28 -3.21 -2.03
N GLY A 158 -14.39 -4.44 -2.53
CA GLY A 158 -14.52 -4.71 -3.95
C GLY A 158 -15.29 -5.98 -4.26
N TYR A 159 -15.60 -6.16 -5.53
CA TYR A 159 -16.26 -7.33 -6.09
C TYR A 159 -15.25 -8.16 -6.88
N SER A 160 -15.18 -9.44 -6.54
CA SER A 160 -14.30 -10.43 -7.16
C SER A 160 -15.01 -11.18 -8.30
N PHE A 161 -14.27 -11.37 -9.39
CA PHE A 161 -14.71 -12.10 -10.59
C PHE A 161 -13.64 -13.10 -11.06
#